data_AF-A0AAD5SSJ8-F1
#
_entry.id   AF-A0AAD5SSJ8-F1
#
_cell.length_a   1.000
_cell.length_b   1.000
_cell.length_c   1.000
_cell.angle_alpha   90.00
_cell.angle_beta   90.00
_cell.angle_gamma   90.00
#
_symmetry.space_group_name_H-M   'P 1'
#
loop_
_entity.id
_entity.type
_entity.pdbx_description
1 polymer ?
#
loop_
_entity_poly.entity_id
_entity_poly.type
_entity_poly.pdbx_seq_one_letter_code
_entity_poly.pdbx_strand_id
1 'polypeptide(L)'
;MNENSGYANATTNNEYATLDTLVRTRIQTLAHLQYLHTGAAYYFETVRLSSDAQEYDTPVARKRCWQYKYLGLSVGALLVVMSPVEFVKALNVLILEYENETEAKQVAIKPSDLFRKRRQIHSQDLSNVSTTFLETGVYQYLETPDIPFDLDYCHVFMSLCDALIAAYNKLIDGTEDVCGPGYLQASLRFDILIKVEY
;
A
#
# COMPACT_ATOMS: atom_id res chain seq x y z
N MET A 1 -31.30 -7.14 30.29
CA MET A 1 -31.07 -5.73 29.92
C MET A 1 -29.58 -5.61 29.60
N ASN A 2 -29.27 -5.37 28.33
CA ASN A 2 -27.92 -5.44 27.76
C ASN A 2 -27.17 -4.12 27.97
N GLU A 3 -26.36 -4.00 29.03
CA GLU A 3 -25.42 -2.88 29.20
C GLU A 3 -24.14 -3.04 28.35
N ASN A 4 -23.84 -4.25 27.86
CA ASN A 4 -22.65 -4.53 27.06
C ASN A 4 -22.69 -3.98 25.61
N SER A 5 -23.87 -3.61 25.10
CA SER A 5 -24.00 -3.14 23.71
C SER A 5 -23.57 -1.68 23.53
N GLY A 6 -23.61 -0.86 24.59
CA GLY A 6 -23.29 0.58 24.51
C GLY A 6 -21.79 0.86 24.41
N TYR A 7 -20.97 0.04 25.09
CA TYR A 7 -19.51 0.20 25.10
C TYR A 7 -18.87 -0.21 23.77
N ALA A 8 -19.32 -1.31 23.15
CA ALA A 8 -18.80 -1.77 21.86
C ALA A 8 -19.01 -0.72 20.75
N ASN A 9 -20.22 -0.14 20.67
CA ASN A 9 -20.55 0.86 19.67
C ASN A 9 -19.73 2.16 19.84
N ALA A 10 -19.45 2.58 21.09
CA ALA A 10 -18.63 3.77 21.35
C ALA A 10 -17.16 3.60 20.94
N THR A 11 -16.61 2.40 21.12
CA THR A 11 -15.25 2.04 20.70
C THR A 11 -15.16 2.01 19.17
N THR A 12 -16.07 1.29 18.49
CA THR A 12 -16.12 1.21 17.01
C THR A 12 -16.27 2.58 16.35
N ASN A 13 -17.06 3.48 16.94
CA ASN A 13 -17.19 4.86 16.47
C ASN A 13 -15.87 5.65 16.55
N ASN A 14 -15.02 5.38 17.55
CA ASN A 14 -13.71 6.03 17.70
C ASN A 14 -12.66 5.45 16.72
N GLU A 15 -12.68 4.14 16.48
CA GLU A 15 -11.82 3.51 15.47
C GLU A 15 -12.13 4.02 14.06
N TYR A 16 -13.41 4.10 13.70
CA TYR A 16 -13.84 4.62 12.41
C TYR A 16 -13.43 6.09 12.23
N ALA A 17 -13.63 6.94 13.25
CA ALA A 17 -13.20 8.35 13.20
C ALA A 17 -11.68 8.51 13.00
N THR A 18 -10.90 7.61 13.63
CA THR A 18 -9.44 7.57 13.45
C THR A 18 -9.07 7.20 12.02
N LEU A 19 -9.74 6.17 11.46
CA LEU A 19 -9.52 5.74 10.08
C LEU A 19 -9.91 6.84 9.08
N ASP A 20 -11.07 7.49 9.25
CA ASP A 20 -11.52 8.59 8.39
C ASP A 20 -10.51 9.74 8.38
N THR A 21 -10.01 10.14 9.56
CA THR A 21 -8.99 11.19 9.67
C THR A 21 -7.71 10.81 8.91
N LEU A 22 -7.25 9.56 9.06
CA LEU A 22 -6.09 9.05 8.34
C LEU A 22 -6.31 9.08 6.83
N VAL A 23 -7.42 8.52 6.36
CA VAL A 23 -7.78 8.40 4.94
C VAL A 23 -7.85 9.78 4.29
N ARG A 24 -8.54 10.74 4.92
CA ARG A 24 -8.63 12.12 4.44
C ARG A 24 -7.27 12.79 4.32
N THR A 25 -6.46 12.68 5.37
CA THR A 25 -5.10 13.25 5.40
C THR A 25 -4.24 12.66 4.26
N ARG A 26 -4.39 11.36 4.01
CA ARG A 26 -3.65 10.65 2.96
C ARG A 26 -4.06 11.06 1.57
N ILE A 27 -5.36 11.09 1.30
CA ILE A 27 -5.88 11.52 0.00
C ILE A 27 -5.43 12.95 -0.29
N GLN A 28 -5.49 13.86 0.70
CA GLN A 28 -4.99 15.22 0.54
C GLN A 28 -3.49 15.27 0.23
N THR A 29 -2.68 14.47 0.93
CA THR A 29 -1.23 14.42 0.70
C THR A 29 -0.90 13.89 -0.70
N LEU A 30 -1.54 12.79 -1.12
CA LEU A 30 -1.32 12.19 -2.44
C LEU A 30 -1.81 13.11 -3.56
N ALA A 31 -2.97 13.74 -3.41
CA ALA A 31 -3.49 14.71 -4.36
C ALA A 31 -2.58 15.96 -4.45
N HIS A 32 -2.00 16.38 -3.33
CA HIS A 32 -1.02 17.47 -3.33
C HIS A 32 0.25 17.07 -4.09
N LEU A 33 0.79 15.88 -3.85
CA LEU A 33 1.94 15.36 -4.59
C LEU A 33 1.65 15.33 -6.10
N GLN A 34 0.47 14.86 -6.50
CA GLN A 34 0.06 14.90 -7.90
C GLN A 34 0.02 16.32 -8.47
N TYR A 35 -0.56 17.26 -7.73
CA TYR A 35 -0.58 18.67 -8.11
C TYR A 35 0.84 19.24 -8.32
N LEU A 36 1.81 18.88 -7.47
CA LEU A 36 3.21 19.32 -7.63
C LEU A 36 3.80 18.89 -8.98
N HIS A 37 3.45 17.69 -9.45
CA HIS A 37 3.95 17.13 -10.70
C HIS A 37 3.23 17.65 -11.96
N THR A 38 2.14 18.41 -11.84
CA THR A 38 1.46 19.04 -12.99
C THR A 38 2.19 20.25 -13.57
N GLY A 39 3.28 20.70 -12.94
CA GLY A 39 4.05 21.87 -13.35
C GLY A 39 3.37 23.22 -13.06
N ALA A 40 2.28 23.19 -12.29
CA ALA A 40 1.56 24.37 -11.81
C ALA A 40 1.98 24.81 -10.40
N ALA A 41 2.78 23.99 -9.71
CA ALA A 41 3.20 24.26 -8.34
C ALA A 41 4.52 25.01 -8.24
N TYR A 42 4.62 25.82 -7.19
CA TYR A 42 5.83 26.55 -6.83
C TYR A 42 6.54 25.87 -5.67
N TYR A 43 7.79 25.47 -5.88
CA TYR A 43 8.69 25.03 -4.82
C TYR A 43 9.10 26.24 -3.97
N PHE A 44 8.77 26.18 -2.68
CA PHE A 44 8.95 27.28 -1.71
C PHE A 44 8.46 28.64 -2.20
N GLU A 45 7.38 28.68 -3.00
CA GLU A 45 6.86 29.90 -3.64
C GLU A 45 7.87 30.68 -4.52
N THR A 46 9.03 30.10 -4.80
CA THR A 46 10.17 30.80 -5.43
C THR A 46 10.54 30.22 -6.78
N VAL A 47 10.35 28.91 -6.98
CA VAL A 47 10.71 28.22 -8.23
C VAL A 47 9.51 27.45 -8.74
N ARG A 48 9.02 27.79 -9.94
CA ARG A 48 8.00 26.98 -10.61
C ARG A 48 8.63 25.63 -11.00
N LEU A 49 8.07 24.54 -10.49
CA LEU A 49 8.46 23.22 -10.97
C LEU A 49 7.95 23.09 -12.41
N SER A 50 8.84 22.88 -13.37
CA SER A 50 8.43 22.55 -14.74
C SER A 50 8.20 21.05 -14.84
N SER A 51 7.17 20.65 -15.59
CA SER A 51 6.98 19.24 -16.00
C SER A 51 8.17 18.71 -16.80
N ASP A 52 8.93 19.61 -17.41
CA ASP A 52 10.09 19.32 -18.26
C ASP A 52 11.36 19.12 -17.44
N ALA A 53 11.25 18.74 -16.15
CA ALA A 53 12.39 18.30 -15.35
C ALA A 53 12.91 16.97 -15.92
N GLN A 54 13.67 17.12 -16.99
CA GLN A 54 14.25 16.06 -17.78
C GLN A 54 15.33 15.37 -16.94
N GLU A 55 15.24 14.05 -16.91
CA GLU A 55 16.20 13.09 -16.36
C GLU A 55 16.08 12.76 -14.86
N TYR A 56 14.92 12.19 -14.48
CA TYR A 56 14.85 11.25 -13.35
C TYR A 56 15.51 9.89 -13.68
N ASP A 57 16.35 9.77 -14.73
CA ASP A 57 17.00 8.50 -15.07
C ASP A 57 18.20 8.21 -14.17
N THR A 58 17.90 8.06 -12.88
CA THR A 58 18.85 7.56 -11.89
C THR A 58 18.59 6.08 -11.65
N PRO A 59 19.61 5.27 -11.29
CA PRO A 59 19.40 3.88 -10.93
C PRO A 59 18.43 3.73 -9.74
N VAL A 60 18.37 4.73 -8.86
CA VAL A 60 17.43 4.79 -7.73
C VAL A 60 16.00 4.96 -8.23
N ALA A 61 15.75 5.92 -9.12
CA ALA A 61 14.44 6.16 -9.70
C ALA A 61 13.99 4.97 -10.55
N ARG A 62 14.87 4.35 -11.35
CA ARG A 62 14.55 3.16 -12.12
C ARG A 62 14.11 2.01 -11.21
N LYS A 63 14.84 1.76 -10.11
CA LYS A 63 14.45 0.76 -9.10
C LYS A 63 13.08 1.07 -8.49
N ARG A 64 12.86 2.32 -8.04
CA ARG A 64 11.57 2.76 -7.47
C ARG A 64 10.43 2.66 -8.48
N CYS A 65 10.70 2.90 -9.76
CA CYS A 65 9.72 2.79 -10.83
C CYS A 65 9.14 1.37 -10.92
N TRP A 66 10.00 0.34 -10.87
CA TRP A 66 9.55 -1.05 -10.84
C TRP A 66 8.77 -1.39 -9.55
N GLN A 67 9.22 -0.87 -8.42
CA GLN A 67 8.55 -1.05 -7.12
C GLN A 67 7.13 -0.45 -7.13
N TYR A 68 7.03 0.83 -7.50
CA TYR A 68 5.75 1.54 -7.61
C TYR A 68 4.82 0.94 -8.64
N LYS A 69 5.36 0.44 -9.76
CA LYS A 69 4.58 -0.26 -10.77
C LYS A 69 3.95 -1.54 -10.20
N TYR A 70 4.74 -2.40 -9.57
CA TYR A 70 4.21 -3.65 -9.00
C TYR A 70 3.18 -3.37 -7.93
N LEU A 71 3.45 -2.42 -7.04
CA LEU A 71 2.49 -2.02 -6.02
C LEU A 71 1.20 -1.47 -6.65
N GLY A 72 1.31 -0.52 -7.59
CA GLY A 72 0.17 0.14 -8.22
C GLY A 72 -0.73 -0.83 -8.99
N LEU A 73 -0.16 -1.74 -9.78
CA LEU A 73 -0.92 -2.75 -10.51
C LEU A 73 -1.65 -3.70 -9.55
N SER A 74 -0.93 -4.22 -8.56
CA SER A 74 -1.47 -5.17 -7.60
C SER A 74 -2.59 -4.55 -6.73
N VAL A 75 -2.40 -3.31 -6.26
CA VAL A 75 -3.44 -2.58 -5.53
C VAL A 75 -4.64 -2.32 -6.42
N GLY A 76 -4.42 -1.94 -7.69
CA GLY A 76 -5.46 -1.76 -8.68
C GLY A 76 -6.31 -3.02 -8.90
N ALA A 77 -5.68 -4.19 -8.96
CA ALA A 77 -6.36 -5.48 -9.09
C ALA A 77 -7.29 -5.77 -7.89
N LEU A 78 -6.93 -5.34 -6.67
CA LEU A 78 -7.76 -5.50 -5.48
C LEU A 78 -8.98 -4.55 -5.43
N LEU A 79 -9.03 -3.52 -6.26
CA LEU A 79 -10.15 -2.58 -6.30
C LEU A 79 -11.46 -3.21 -6.77
N VAL A 80 -11.45 -4.44 -7.28
CA VAL A 80 -12.67 -5.19 -7.63
C VAL A 80 -13.35 -5.88 -6.44
N VAL A 81 -12.64 -6.09 -5.32
CA VAL A 81 -13.14 -6.84 -4.14
C VAL A 81 -14.26 -6.10 -3.43
N MET A 82 -15.50 -6.57 -3.45
CA MET A 82 -16.64 -5.79 -2.94
C MET A 82 -16.71 -5.71 -1.41
N SER A 83 -16.29 -6.75 -0.69
CA SER A 83 -16.33 -6.80 0.77
C SER A 83 -15.16 -6.02 1.37
N PRO A 84 -15.39 -4.99 2.22
CA PRO A 84 -14.30 -4.22 2.82
C PRO A 84 -13.37 -5.09 3.68
N VAL A 85 -13.94 -6.08 4.38
CA VAL A 85 -13.17 -7.01 5.21
C VAL A 85 -12.27 -7.91 4.37
N GLU A 86 -12.76 -8.39 3.22
CA GLU A 86 -11.95 -9.20 2.30
C GLU A 86 -10.89 -8.34 1.61
N PHE A 87 -11.25 -7.10 1.25
CA PHE A 87 -10.33 -6.14 0.65
C PHE A 87 -9.14 -5.86 1.56
N VAL A 88 -9.36 -5.52 2.84
CA VAL A 88 -8.28 -5.26 3.80
C VAL A 88 -7.43 -6.49 4.06
N LYS A 89 -8.04 -7.69 4.09
CA LYS A 89 -7.28 -8.95 4.21
C LYS A 89 -6.39 -9.18 3.00
N ALA A 90 -6.93 -9.06 1.78
CA ALA A 90 -6.17 -9.22 0.56
C ALA A 90 -5.05 -8.18 0.45
N LEU A 91 -5.32 -6.94 0.86
CA LEU A 91 -4.34 -5.86 0.92
C LEU A 91 -3.18 -6.19 1.86
N ASN A 92 -3.46 -6.79 3.02
CA ASN A 92 -2.42 -7.19 3.98
C ASN A 92 -1.56 -8.36 3.46
N VAL A 93 -2.14 -9.30 2.72
CA VAL A 93 -1.38 -10.36 2.05
C VAL A 93 -0.51 -9.76 0.94
N LEU A 94 -1.05 -8.85 0.13
CA LEU A 94 -0.30 -8.17 -0.91
C LEU A 94 0.92 -7.42 -0.35
N ILE A 95 0.77 -6.69 0.75
CA ILE A 95 1.89 -5.98 1.39
C ILE A 95 3.00 -6.97 1.76
N LEU A 96 2.64 -8.12 2.34
CA LEU A 96 3.60 -9.15 2.72
C LEU A 96 4.35 -9.71 1.50
N GLU A 97 3.63 -9.99 0.42
CA GLU A 97 4.20 -10.47 -0.85
C GLU A 97 5.14 -9.42 -1.46
N TYR A 98 4.73 -8.16 -1.44
CA TYR A 98 5.50 -7.03 -1.96
C TYR A 98 6.79 -6.77 -1.16
N GLU A 99 6.72 -6.79 0.17
CA GLU A 99 7.91 -6.71 1.04
C GLU A 99 8.88 -7.85 0.72
N ASN A 100 8.38 -9.09 0.56
CA ASN A 100 9.22 -10.23 0.21
C ASN A 100 9.91 -10.05 -1.16
N GLU A 101 9.19 -9.60 -2.19
CA GLU A 101 9.74 -9.39 -3.53
C GLU A 101 10.77 -8.25 -3.56
N THR A 102 10.52 -7.18 -2.79
CA THR A 102 11.41 -6.02 -2.74
C THR A 102 12.63 -6.24 -1.84
N GLU A 103 12.53 -7.04 -0.78
CA GLU A 103 13.66 -7.48 0.05
C GLU A 103 14.52 -8.55 -0.66
N ALA A 104 13.90 -9.53 -1.34
CA ALA A 104 14.61 -10.58 -2.07
C ALA A 104 15.53 -10.02 -3.17
N LYS A 105 15.16 -8.89 -3.78
CA LYS A 105 15.97 -8.17 -4.78
C LYS A 105 17.07 -7.28 -4.18
N GLN A 106 17.05 -7.00 -2.88
CA GLN A 106 18.08 -6.23 -2.19
C GLN A 106 19.27 -7.08 -1.74
N VAL A 107 19.05 -8.37 -1.50
CA VAL A 107 20.11 -9.31 -1.19
C VAL A 107 20.61 -9.89 -2.50
N ALA A 108 21.83 -9.53 -2.92
CA ALA A 108 22.57 -10.34 -3.88
C ALA A 108 22.88 -11.68 -3.21
N ILE A 109 21.94 -12.63 -3.31
CA ILE A 109 22.03 -13.92 -2.62
C ILE A 109 23.21 -14.69 -3.22
N LYS A 110 24.30 -14.82 -2.45
CA LYS A 110 25.20 -15.96 -2.62
C LYS A 110 24.40 -17.21 -2.25
N PRO A 111 24.46 -18.30 -3.03
CA PRO A 111 23.56 -19.46 -2.90
C PRO A 111 23.63 -20.18 -1.54
N SER A 112 24.55 -19.81 -0.64
CA SER A 112 24.66 -20.32 0.72
C SER A 112 23.69 -19.70 1.72
N ASP A 113 23.09 -18.54 1.44
CA ASP A 113 22.21 -17.83 2.38
C ASP A 113 20.73 -18.21 2.28
N LEU A 114 20.37 -19.14 1.39
CA LEU A 114 19.01 -19.65 1.20
C LEU A 114 18.45 -20.39 2.44
N PHE A 115 19.28 -20.67 3.44
CA PHE A 115 18.90 -21.30 4.71
C PHE A 115 18.85 -20.33 5.89
N ARG A 116 18.74 -19.02 5.66
CA ARG A 116 18.69 -18.04 6.74
C ARG A 116 17.25 -17.79 7.21
N LYS A 117 16.84 -18.60 8.20
CA LYS A 117 15.78 -18.34 9.21
C LYS A 117 14.58 -17.51 8.71
N ARG A 118 13.59 -18.22 8.18
CA ARG A 118 12.16 -17.82 8.18
C ARG A 118 11.84 -17.21 9.56
N ARG A 119 11.65 -15.89 9.64
CA ARG A 119 11.13 -15.25 10.85
C ARG A 119 9.81 -15.95 11.16
N GLN A 120 9.75 -16.64 12.29
CA GLN A 120 8.49 -17.13 12.85
C GLN A 120 7.69 -15.89 13.25
N ILE A 121 6.95 -15.33 12.30
CA ILE A 121 5.92 -14.34 12.60
C ILE A 121 4.88 -15.11 13.42
N HIS A 122 4.69 -14.68 14.66
CA HIS A 122 3.74 -15.24 15.60
C HIS A 122 2.34 -15.14 14.98
N SER A 123 1.86 -16.27 14.48
CA SER A 123 0.58 -16.40 13.80
C SER A 123 -0.53 -16.38 14.84
N GLN A 124 -1.23 -15.26 14.96
CA GLN A 124 -2.53 -15.31 15.63
C GLN A 124 -3.65 -14.47 15.03
N ASP A 125 -3.47 -13.79 13.89
CA ASP A 125 -4.60 -13.01 13.35
C ASP A 125 -4.73 -12.82 11.82
N LEU A 126 -4.05 -13.60 10.98
CA LEU A 126 -4.33 -13.60 9.53
C LEU A 126 -4.45 -15.04 9.01
N SER A 127 -5.70 -15.46 8.83
CA SER A 127 -6.14 -16.78 8.39
C SER A 127 -5.41 -17.27 7.13
N ASN A 128 -4.97 -18.54 7.15
CA ASN A 128 -4.69 -19.53 6.09
C ASN A 128 -3.96 -19.09 4.79
N VAL A 129 -4.27 -17.93 4.25
CA VAL A 129 -3.73 -17.33 3.03
C VAL A 129 -2.27 -16.89 3.23
N SER A 130 -1.96 -16.21 4.36
CA SER A 130 -0.57 -15.88 4.69
C SER A 130 0.28 -17.12 4.90
N THR A 131 -0.27 -18.20 5.48
CA THR A 131 0.46 -19.46 5.65
C THR A 131 0.72 -20.16 4.32
N THR A 132 -0.23 -20.14 3.38
CA THR A 132 -0.02 -20.73 2.04
C THR A 132 1.07 -20.02 1.26
N PHE A 133 1.11 -18.67 1.26
CA PHE A 133 2.22 -17.94 0.63
C PHE A 133 3.56 -18.29 1.30
N LEU A 134 3.61 -18.26 2.64
CA LEU A 134 4.82 -18.60 3.39
C LEU A 134 5.29 -20.04 3.13
N GLU A 135 4.40 -20.98 2.86
CA GLU A 135 4.73 -22.38 2.58
C GLU A 135 5.09 -22.66 1.11
N THR A 136 4.40 -22.03 0.16
CA THR A 136 4.52 -22.33 -1.28
C THR A 136 5.45 -21.38 -2.01
N GLY A 137 5.64 -20.15 -1.51
CA GLY A 137 6.42 -19.11 -2.17
C GLY A 137 5.76 -18.54 -3.43
N VAL A 138 4.48 -18.86 -3.70
CA VAL A 138 3.74 -18.38 -4.87
C VAL A 138 2.94 -17.14 -4.49
N TYR A 139 3.18 -16.03 -5.18
CA TYR A 139 2.42 -14.79 -5.00
C TYR A 139 0.95 -14.97 -5.43
N GLN A 140 0.03 -14.53 -4.58
CA GLN A 140 -1.41 -14.59 -4.84
C GLN A 140 -1.95 -13.26 -5.38
N TYR A 141 -1.49 -12.13 -4.85
CA TYR A 141 -2.00 -10.81 -5.19
C TYR A 141 -0.95 -9.90 -5.85
N LEU A 142 0.34 -10.20 -5.67
CA LEU A 142 1.41 -9.42 -6.29
C LEU A 142 1.54 -9.70 -7.78
N GLU A 143 1.31 -8.67 -8.59
CA GLU A 143 1.48 -8.69 -10.03
C GLU A 143 2.89 -8.21 -10.43
N THR A 144 3.62 -9.04 -11.18
CA THR A 144 4.97 -8.73 -11.68
C THR A 144 5.10 -8.88 -13.21
N PRO A 145 4.26 -8.18 -14.00
CA PRO A 145 4.33 -8.31 -15.46
C PRO A 145 5.64 -7.72 -15.99
N ASP A 146 6.22 -8.41 -16.97
CA ASP A 146 7.34 -7.89 -17.75
C ASP A 146 6.81 -6.93 -18.83
N ILE A 147 7.41 -5.75 -18.93
CA ILE A 147 6.94 -4.68 -19.81
C ILE A 147 8.03 -4.38 -20.85
N PRO A 148 7.71 -4.39 -22.15
CA PRO A 148 8.71 -4.29 -23.21
C PRO A 148 9.16 -2.84 -23.49
N PHE A 149 8.93 -1.90 -22.57
CA PHE A 149 9.29 -0.49 -22.72
C PHE A 149 9.79 0.09 -21.39
N ASP A 150 10.63 1.13 -21.49
CA ASP A 150 11.14 1.84 -20.33
C ASP A 150 10.03 2.63 -19.64
N LEU A 151 9.99 2.54 -18.31
CA LEU A 151 8.99 3.20 -17.49
C LEU A 151 9.48 4.57 -17.07
N ASP A 152 8.71 5.60 -17.39
CA ASP A 152 8.95 6.94 -16.87
C ASP A 152 8.55 7.03 -15.38
N TYR A 153 9.49 7.47 -14.55
CA TYR A 153 9.31 7.55 -13.10
C TYR A 153 8.14 8.45 -12.71
N CYS A 154 8.03 9.63 -13.34
CA CYS A 154 6.97 10.59 -13.02
C CYS A 154 5.58 10.02 -13.38
N HIS A 155 5.44 9.43 -14.58
CA HIS A 155 4.19 8.79 -14.97
C HIS A 155 3.81 7.64 -14.01
N VAL A 156 4.74 6.75 -13.69
CA VAL A 156 4.48 5.63 -12.77
C VAL A 156 4.11 6.12 -11.38
N PHE A 157 4.81 7.14 -10.86
CA PHE A 157 4.50 7.75 -9.57
C PHE A 157 3.08 8.35 -9.53
N MET A 158 2.69 9.09 -10.57
CA MET A 158 1.36 9.69 -10.69
C MET A 158 0.27 8.61 -10.72
N SER A 159 0.48 7.55 -11.52
CA SER A 159 -0.44 6.41 -11.57
C SER A 159 -0.50 5.65 -10.25
N LEU A 160 0.60 5.55 -9.50
CA LEU A 160 0.60 4.98 -8.15
C LEU A 160 -0.26 5.84 -7.21
N CYS A 161 -0.11 7.16 -7.23
CA CYS A 161 -0.94 8.05 -6.41
C CYS A 161 -2.44 7.84 -6.69
N ASP A 162 -2.85 7.71 -7.96
CA ASP A 162 -4.25 7.41 -8.32
C ASP A 162 -4.73 6.08 -7.73
N ALA A 163 -3.92 5.02 -7.87
CA ALA A 163 -4.24 3.70 -7.32
C ALA A 163 -4.35 3.73 -5.79
N LEU A 164 -3.43 4.42 -5.11
CA LEU A 164 -3.44 4.57 -3.65
C LEU A 164 -4.64 5.40 -3.17
N ILE A 165 -4.98 6.49 -3.85
CA ILE A 165 -6.18 7.29 -3.53
C ILE A 165 -7.44 6.43 -3.66
N ALA A 166 -7.56 5.64 -4.73
CA ALA A 166 -8.68 4.72 -4.90
C ALA A 166 -8.73 3.66 -3.78
N ALA A 167 -7.58 3.11 -3.38
CA ALA A 167 -7.49 2.17 -2.27
C ALA A 167 -7.88 2.80 -0.93
N TYR A 168 -7.42 4.02 -0.63
CA TYR A 168 -7.78 4.74 0.59
C TYR A 168 -9.29 5.09 0.64
N ASN A 169 -9.89 5.48 -0.48
CA ASN A 169 -11.34 5.66 -0.56
C ASN A 169 -12.07 4.34 -0.28
N LYS A 170 -11.58 3.24 -0.84
CA LYS A 170 -12.15 1.91 -0.61
C LYS A 170 -11.95 1.39 0.82
N LEU A 171 -10.92 1.85 1.53
CA LEU A 171 -10.69 1.48 2.94
C LEU A 171 -11.74 2.04 3.88
N ILE A 172 -12.40 3.16 3.54
CA ILE A 172 -13.42 3.81 4.37
C ILE A 172 -14.85 3.57 3.84
N ASP A 173 -15.01 3.33 2.54
CA ASP A 173 -16.32 3.16 1.91
C ASP A 173 -17.06 1.93 2.45
N GLY A 174 -18.25 2.16 3.02
CA GLY A 174 -19.08 1.11 3.60
C GLY A 174 -18.51 0.44 4.86
N THR A 175 -17.56 1.09 5.57
CA THR A 175 -16.89 0.45 6.72
C THR A 175 -17.43 0.83 8.09
N GLU A 176 -18.50 1.63 8.17
CA GLU A 176 -19.05 2.16 9.42
C GLU A 176 -19.35 1.05 10.46
N ASP A 177 -19.91 -0.08 10.01
CA ASP A 177 -20.29 -1.19 10.89
C ASP A 177 -19.17 -2.23 11.11
N VAL A 178 -18.14 -2.25 10.26
CA VAL A 178 -17.09 -3.29 10.26
C VAL A 178 -15.74 -2.78 10.76
N CYS A 179 -15.58 -1.47 10.96
CA CYS A 179 -14.35 -0.83 11.40
C CYS A 179 -14.07 -1.04 12.89
N GLY A 180 -13.85 -2.29 13.28
CA GLY A 180 -13.34 -2.64 14.61
C GLY A 180 -11.81 -2.47 14.73
N PRO A 181 -11.24 -2.75 15.91
CA PRO A 181 -9.80 -2.57 16.17
C PRO A 181 -8.91 -3.39 15.24
N GLY A 182 -9.30 -4.62 14.89
CA GLY A 182 -8.53 -5.45 13.94
C GLY A 182 -8.49 -4.86 12.53
N TYR A 183 -9.61 -4.30 12.06
CA TYR A 183 -9.71 -3.63 10.77
C TYR A 183 -8.83 -2.37 10.74
N LEU A 184 -8.88 -1.57 11.80
CA LEU A 184 -8.04 -0.38 11.95
C LEU A 184 -6.55 -0.74 11.95
N GLN A 185 -6.14 -1.76 12.73
CA GLN A 185 -4.73 -2.20 12.76
C GLN A 185 -4.25 -2.70 11.39
N ALA A 186 -5.07 -3.48 10.70
CA ALA A 186 -4.76 -3.96 9.35
C ALA A 186 -4.66 -2.81 8.32
N SER A 187 -5.47 -1.77 8.48
CA SER A 187 -5.42 -0.55 7.65
C SER A 187 -4.18 0.31 7.98
N LEU A 188 -3.81 0.43 9.25
CA LEU A 188 -2.60 1.14 9.69
C LEU A 188 -1.33 0.47 9.19
N ARG A 189 -1.31 -0.88 9.12
CA ARG A 189 -0.18 -1.60 8.53
C ARG A 189 0.06 -1.21 7.07
N PHE A 190 -1.00 -1.08 6.29
CA PHE A 190 -0.91 -0.56 4.91
C PHE A 190 -0.33 0.86 4.89
N ASP A 191 -0.85 1.75 5.74
CA ASP A 191 -0.37 3.14 5.80
C ASP A 191 1.14 3.24 6.16
N ILE A 192 1.64 2.37 7.04
CA ILE A 192 3.06 2.35 7.43
C ILE A 192 3.96 2.00 6.25
N LEU A 193 3.60 1.01 5.42
CA LEU A 193 4.37 0.67 4.22
C LEU A 193 4.49 1.90 3.31
N ILE A 194 3.36 2.57 3.06
CA ILE A 194 3.30 3.75 2.21
C ILE A 194 4.16 4.87 2.80
N LYS A 195 4.21 5.09 4.13
CA LYS A 195 5.12 6.08 4.76
C LYS A 195 6.59 5.87 4.48
N VAL A 196 7.03 4.61 4.40
CA VAL A 196 8.46 4.27 4.26
C VAL A 196 8.97 4.56 2.84
N GLU A 197 8.08 4.64 1.86
CA GLU A 197 8.45 4.81 0.45
C GLU A 197 8.60 6.27 -0.03
N TYR A 198 8.29 7.28 0.80
CA TYR A 198 8.43 8.71 0.48
C TYR A 198 9.51 9.40 1.32
#